data_AF-A0A966TVD0-F1
#
_entry.id   AF-A0A966TVD0-F1
#
_cell.length_a   1.000
_cell.length_b   1.000
_cell.length_c   1.000
_cell.angle_alpha   90.00
_cell.angle_beta   90.00
_cell.angle_gamma   90.00
#
_symmetry.space_group_name_H-M   'P 1'
#
loop_
_entity.id
_entity.type
_entity.pdbx_description
1 polymer ?
#
loop_
_entity_poly.entity_id
_entity_poly.type
_entity_poly.pdbx_seq_one_letter_code
_entity_poly.pdbx_strand_id
1 'polypeptide(L)' 'MTLKSLLFVPGDSEKKLAKAESTGADALLLDLEDAVSQDRLPVARGLVLEYLKSHNRQHQQ' A
#
# COMPACT_ATOMS: atom_id res chain seq x y z
N MET A 1 3.38 6.35 20.34
CA MET A 1 2.22 5.57 19.85
C MET A 1 2.73 4.19 19.44
N THR A 2 2.08 3.11 19.85
CA THR A 2 2.53 1.73 19.52
C THR A 2 1.69 1.20 18.36
N LEU A 3 2.32 0.83 17.25
CA LEU A 3 1.66 0.14 16.13
C LEU A 3 1.32 -1.29 16.58
N LYS A 4 0.04 -1.64 16.59
CA LYS A 4 -0.46 -2.97 16.99
C LYS A 4 -0.80 -3.84 15.80
N SER A 5 -1.01 -3.23 14.63
CA SER A 5 -1.41 -3.92 13.41
C SER A 5 -0.70 -3.32 12.19
N LEU A 6 -0.10 -4.20 11.39
CA LEU A 6 0.53 -3.85 10.11
C LEU A 6 -0.11 -4.73 9.03
N LEU A 7 -0.66 -4.10 8.00
CA LEU A 7 -1.30 -4.81 6.90
C LEU A 7 -0.42 -4.78 5.66
N PHE A 8 -0.02 -5.95 5.19
CA PHE A 8 0.64 -6.11 3.89
C PHE A 8 -0.39 -6.02 2.76
N VAL A 9 -0.12 -5.15 1.79
CA VAL A 9 -0.99 -4.89 0.64
C VAL A 9 -0.17 -5.09 -0.63
N PRO A 10 -0.47 -6.11 -1.46
CA PRO A 10 0.21 -6.30 -2.73
C PRO A 10 0.07 -5.08 -3.63
N GLY A 11 1.19 -4.48 -4.04
CA GLY A 11 1.24 -3.25 -4.81
C GLY A 11 0.65 -3.39 -6.22
N ASP A 12 0.44 -4.60 -6.69
CA ASP A 12 -0.13 -4.91 -7.99
C ASP A 12 -1.67 -5.04 -7.97
N SER A 13 -2.32 -4.87 -6.81
CA SER A 13 -3.76 -5.12 -6.67
C SER A 13 -4.54 -3.84 -6.37
N GLU A 14 -5.08 -3.20 -7.43
CA GLU A 14 -5.93 -2.00 -7.32
C GLU A 14 -7.07 -2.16 -6.30
N LYS A 15 -7.76 -3.31 -6.34
CA LYS A 15 -8.86 -3.63 -5.41
C LYS A 15 -8.39 -3.65 -3.95
N LYS A 16 -7.19 -4.18 -3.67
CA LYS A 16 -6.66 -4.24 -2.30
C LYS A 16 -6.15 -2.88 -1.85
N LEU A 17 -5.44 -2.15 -2.71
CA LEU A 17 -5.02 -0.77 -2.47
C LEU A 17 -6.21 0.13 -2.12
N ALA A 18 -7.27 0.09 -2.92
CA ALA A 18 -8.49 0.89 -2.69
C ALA A 18 -9.22 0.56 -1.38
N LYS A 19 -9.05 -0.66 -0.85
CA LYS A 19 -9.67 -1.08 0.42
C LYS A 19 -8.76 -0.90 1.62
N ALA A 20 -7.45 -0.77 1.42
CA ALA A 20 -6.45 -0.83 2.47
C ALA A 20 -6.71 0.18 3.60
N GLU A 21 -7.09 1.41 3.26
CA GLU A 21 -7.38 2.47 4.25
C GLU A 21 -8.59 2.15 5.15
N SER A 22 -9.60 1.48 4.60
CA SER A 22 -10.82 1.15 5.34
C SER A 22 -10.65 0.00 6.33
N THR A 23 -9.48 -0.64 6.38
CA THR A 23 -9.24 -1.81 7.24
C THR A 23 -9.00 -1.49 8.71
N GLY A 24 -8.70 -0.24 9.04
CA GLY A 24 -8.37 0.20 10.40
C GLY A 24 -7.01 -0.29 10.91
N ALA A 25 -6.13 -0.78 10.02
CA ALA A 25 -4.76 -1.11 10.39
C ALA A 25 -3.97 0.16 10.78
N ASP A 26 -3.11 0.04 11.79
CA ASP A 26 -2.30 1.17 12.25
C ASP A 26 -1.27 1.61 11.20
N ALA A 27 -0.77 0.66 10.39
CA ALA A 27 0.10 0.93 9.25
C ALA A 27 -0.21 0.00 8.08
N LEU A 28 0.00 0.54 6.87
CA LEU A 28 -0.07 -0.20 5.61
C LEU A 28 1.33 -0.38 5.05
N LEU A 29 1.68 -1.61 4.70
CA LEU A 29 2.93 -1.97 4.03
C LEU A 29 2.61 -2.33 2.59
N LEU A 30 2.90 -1.41 1.66
CA LEU A 30 2.69 -1.60 0.24
C LEU A 30 3.81 -2.47 -0.32
N ASP A 31 3.48 -3.70 -0.68
CA ASP A 31 4.44 -4.74 -1.03
C ASP A 31 4.79 -4.71 -2.53
N LEU A 32 6.08 -4.76 -2.83
CA LEU A 32 6.65 -4.83 -4.18
C LEU A 32 7.58 -6.05 -4.35
N GLU A 33 7.62 -6.94 -3.36
CA GLU A 33 8.46 -8.13 -3.32
C GLU A 33 7.57 -9.38 -3.42
N ASP A 34 7.46 -10.18 -2.35
CA ASP A 34 6.97 -11.56 -2.41
C ASP A 34 5.50 -11.67 -2.84
N ALA A 35 4.67 -10.66 -2.59
CA ALA A 35 3.27 -10.68 -3.02
C ALA A 35 3.04 -10.19 -4.46
N VAL A 36 4.10 -9.84 -5.21
CA VAL A 36 4.02 -9.33 -6.59
C VAL A 36 4.82 -10.23 -7.53
N SER A 37 4.18 -10.74 -8.57
CA SER A 37 4.90 -11.50 -9.60
C SER A 37 5.87 -10.60 -10.38
N GLN A 38 7.02 -11.15 -10.80
CA GLN A 38 8.09 -10.36 -11.41
C GLN A 38 7.65 -9.58 -12.65
N ASP A 39 6.79 -10.17 -13.48
CA ASP A 39 6.20 -9.58 -14.68
C ASP A 39 5.27 -8.39 -14.37
N ARG A 40 4.72 -8.35 -13.15
CA ARG A 40 3.82 -7.30 -12.68
C ARG A 40 4.49 -6.18 -11.92
N LEU A 41 5.78 -6.31 -11.61
CA LEU A 41 6.53 -5.30 -10.87
C LEU A 41 6.48 -3.89 -11.48
N PRO A 42 6.53 -3.70 -12.82
CA PRO A 42 6.34 -2.37 -13.41
C PRO A 42 4.96 -1.78 -13.14
N VAL A 43 3.91 -2.61 -13.21
CA VAL A 43 2.52 -2.19 -12.92
C VAL A 43 2.37 -1.87 -11.44
N ALA A 44 2.91 -2.71 -10.56
CA ALA A 44 2.84 -2.52 -9.11
C ALA A 44 3.46 -1.18 -8.68
N ARG A 45 4.63 -0.83 -9.23
CA ARG A 45 5.27 0.47 -8.97
C ARG A 45 4.40 1.65 -9.39
N GLY A 46 3.75 1.55 -10.54
CA GLY A 46 2.82 2.58 -11.03
C GLY A 46 1.62 2.75 -10.09
N LEU A 47 0.97 1.64 -9.72
CA LEU A 47 -0.18 1.66 -8.82
C LEU A 47 0.16 2.18 -7.43
N VAL A 48 1.29 1.75 -6.85
CA VAL A 48 1.76 2.24 -5.55
C VAL A 48 2.06 3.73 -5.60
N LEU A 49 2.71 4.22 -6.67
CA LEU A 49 2.97 5.64 -6.84
C LEU A 49 1.68 6.47 -6.90
N GLU A 50 0.70 6.05 -7.70
CA GLU A 50 -0.60 6.73 -7.80
C GLU A 50 -1.39 6.67 -6.49
N TYR A 51 -1.30 5.55 -5.77
CA TYR A 51 -1.85 5.43 -4.43
C TYR A 51 -1.19 6.42 -3.46
N LEU A 52 0.14 6.53 -3.42
CA LEU A 52 0.82 7.46 -2.52
C LEU A 52 0.53 8.93 -2.85
N LYS A 53 0.42 9.29 -4.14
CA LYS A 53 0.05 10.65 -4.56
C LYS A 53 -1.36 11.03 -4.12
N SER A 54 -2.31 10.10 -4.23
CA SER A 54 -3.72 10.34 -3.85
C SER A 54 -3.93 10.39 -2.33
N HIS A 55 -3.03 9.80 -1.55
CA HIS A 55 -3.11 9.75 -0.08
C HIS A 55 -1.96 10.52 0.58
N ASN A 56 -1.57 11.66 -0.01
CA ASN A 56 -0.49 12.51 0.48
C ASN A 56 -0.84 13.08 1.87
N ARG A 57 -0.54 12.30 2.92
CA ARG A 57 -0.58 12.77 4.29
C ARG A 57 0.57 13.74 4.48
N GLN A 58 0.26 15.03 4.50
CA GLN A 58 1.14 16.00 5.12
C GLN A 58 1.43 15.48 6.53
N HIS A 59 2.71 15.22 6.82
CA HIS A 59 3.17 14.78 8.13
C HIS A 59 2.56 15.70 9.20
N GLN A 60 1.49 15.25 9.88
CA GLN A 60 1.02 15.90 11.09
C GLN A 60 2.06 15.57 12.14
N GLN A 61 2.83 16.60 12.50
CA GLN A 61 3.80 16.60 13.60
C GLN A 61 3.09 16.34 14.92
#